data_AF-A0A0E3PG90-F1
#
_entry.id   AF-A0A0E3PG90-F1
#
_cell.length_a   1.000
_cell.length_b   1.000
_cell.length_c   1.000
_cell.angle_alpha   90.00
_cell.angle_beta   90.00
_cell.angle_gamma   90.00
#
_symmetry.space_group_name_H-M   'P 1'
#
loop_
_entity.id
_entity.type
_entity.pdbx_description
1 polymer ?
#
loop_
_entity_poly.entity_id
_entity_poly.type
_entity_poly.pdbx_seq_one_letter_code
_entity_poly.pdbx_strand_id
1 'polypeptide(L)'
;MEPNKTSESRVVAFIDIGTNSIRLLLVRINPNGSYLPLTKQKEAVRLGDKGFIDKILQPKAMERAVIVCKKFMELARAYKAEEVIAVATSATRDASNKVQFLEMLKKEAHLEVSTISGNEEARLSIWEFQTSSSWVILKPSLLISEEGVPKYR
;
A
#
# COMPACT_ATOMS: atom_id res chain seq x y z
N MET A 1 13.45 34.81 7.09
CA MET A 1 14.09 33.49 7.28
C MET A 1 12.98 32.54 7.67
N GLU A 2 12.52 31.69 6.75
CA GLU A 2 11.55 30.65 7.12
C GLU A 2 12.30 29.47 7.77
N PRO A 3 11.76 28.88 8.86
CA PRO A 3 12.40 27.74 9.50
C PRO A 3 12.33 26.53 8.57
N ASN A 4 13.50 25.96 8.30
CA ASN A 4 13.72 24.79 7.47
C ASN A 4 12.96 23.56 8.02
N LYS A 5 11.86 23.18 7.37
CA LYS A 5 10.91 22.14 7.82
C LYS A 5 11.43 20.68 7.68
N THR A 6 12.74 20.46 7.67
CA THR A 6 13.38 19.14 7.42
C THR A 6 14.13 18.57 8.63
N SER A 7 13.82 18.99 9.87
CA SER A 7 14.59 18.59 11.05
C SER A 7 14.08 17.37 11.81
N GLU A 8 12.89 16.82 11.51
CA GLU A 8 12.30 15.75 12.32
C GLU A 8 12.09 14.46 11.54
N SER A 9 12.26 13.33 12.24
CA SER A 9 11.98 12.01 11.69
C SER A 9 10.48 11.82 11.51
N ARG A 10 10.06 11.32 10.35
CA ARG A 10 8.64 11.08 10.06
C ARG A 10 8.29 9.61 10.02
N VAL A 11 7.07 9.27 10.42
CA VAL A 11 6.58 7.88 10.36
C VAL A 11 5.72 7.69 9.12
N VAL A 12 6.03 6.67 8.32
CA VAL A 12 5.29 6.33 7.09
C VAL A 12 4.81 4.88 7.17
N ALA A 13 3.54 4.66 6.83
CA ALA A 13 2.94 3.35 6.72
C ALA A 13 2.87 2.92 5.25
N PHE A 14 3.34 1.72 4.96
CA PHE A 14 3.22 1.07 3.65
C PHE A 14 2.26 -0.10 3.77
N ILE A 15 1.18 -0.09 3.01
CA ILE A 15 0.20 -1.16 2.95
C ILE A 15 0.24 -1.81 1.56
N ASP A 16 0.44 -3.11 1.51
CA ASP A 16 0.44 -3.90 0.28
C ASP A 16 -0.73 -4.88 0.32
N ILE A 17 -1.67 -4.72 -0.61
CA ILE A 17 -2.86 -5.55 -0.78
C ILE A 17 -2.59 -6.57 -1.88
N GLY A 18 -2.08 -7.73 -1.46
CA GLY A 18 -1.75 -8.84 -2.33
C GLY A 18 -2.89 -9.85 -2.52
N THR A 19 -2.65 -10.79 -3.44
CA THR A 19 -3.56 -11.90 -3.75
C THR A 19 -3.89 -12.78 -2.55
N ASN A 20 -2.89 -13.07 -1.71
CA ASN A 20 -3.05 -14.00 -0.58
C ASN A 20 -3.14 -13.30 0.77
N SER A 21 -2.44 -12.19 0.92
CA SER A 21 -2.28 -11.50 2.19
C SER A 21 -2.19 -10.00 1.99
N ILE A 22 -2.58 -9.26 3.01
CA ILE A 22 -2.30 -7.83 3.13
C ILE A 22 -1.15 -7.66 4.12
N ARG A 23 -0.23 -6.76 3.82
CA ARG A 23 0.94 -6.47 4.65
C ARG A 23 0.93 -5.00 5.06
N LEU A 24 1.47 -4.74 6.26
CA LEU A 24 1.77 -3.39 6.76
C LEU A 24 3.24 -3.35 7.13
N LEU A 25 3.95 -2.32 6.67
CA LEU A 25 5.26 -1.91 7.18
C LEU A 25 5.14 -0.46 7.69
N LEU A 26 5.42 -0.24 8.96
CA LEU A 26 5.62 1.09 9.52
C LEU A 26 7.12 1.35 9.65
N VAL A 27 7.58 2.48 9.14
CA VAL A 27 8.98 2.92 9.25
C VAL A 27 9.06 4.34 9.78
N ARG A 28 10.07 4.60 10.59
CA ARG A 28 10.53 5.95 10.88
C ARG A 28 11.62 6.29 9.87
N ILE A 29 11.45 7.39 9.13
CA ILE A 29 12.44 7.93 8.19
C ILE A 29 13.10 9.13 8.86
N ASN A 30 14.41 9.06 9.07
CA ASN A 30 15.20 10.14 9.64
C ASN A 30 15.55 11.19 8.57
N PRO A 31 15.87 12.44 8.96
CA PRO A 31 16.25 13.50 8.02
C PRO A 31 17.43 13.15 7.10
N ASN A 32 18.36 12.31 7.58
CA ASN A 32 19.52 11.85 6.82
C ASN A 32 19.19 10.73 5.80
N GLY A 33 17.91 10.39 5.62
CA GLY A 33 17.44 9.34 4.71
C GLY A 33 17.55 7.91 5.25
N SER A 34 18.16 7.70 6.42
CA SER A 34 18.11 6.40 7.10
C SER A 34 16.68 6.10 7.58
N TYR A 35 16.33 4.82 7.66
CA TYR A 35 15.03 4.40 8.15
C TYR A 35 15.15 3.30 9.21
N LEU A 36 14.15 3.23 10.09
CA LEU A 36 14.01 2.22 11.11
C LEU A 36 12.61 1.57 11.00
N PRO A 37 12.51 0.27 10.71
CA PRO A 37 11.25 -0.46 10.80
C PRO A 37 10.72 -0.42 12.25
N LEU A 38 9.51 0.08 12.42
CA LEU A 38 8.83 0.15 13.72
C LEU A 38 7.97 -1.09 13.96
N THR A 39 7.21 -1.52 12.95
CA THR A 39 6.45 -2.77 12.99
C THR A 39 6.18 -3.32 11.60
N LYS A 40 6.00 -4.64 11.54
CA LYS A 40 5.61 -5.38 10.34
C LYS A 40 4.45 -6.28 10.70
N GLN A 41 3.37 -6.21 9.94
CA GLN A 41 2.20 -7.08 10.09
C GLN A 41 1.86 -7.74 8.75
N LYS A 42 1.31 -8.94 8.82
CA LYS A 42 0.84 -9.68 7.65
C LYS A 42 -0.40 -10.47 8.03
N GLU A 43 -1.47 -10.27 7.29
CA GLU A 43 -2.75 -10.93 7.51
C GLU A 43 -3.19 -11.66 6.25
N ALA A 44 -3.61 -12.92 6.40
CA ALA A 44 -4.09 -13.72 5.29
C ALA A 44 -5.55 -13.36 4.97
N VAL A 45 -5.81 -12.95 3.72
CA VAL A 45 -7.15 -12.56 3.27
C VAL A 45 -7.67 -13.42 2.11
N ARG A 46 -6.74 -14.01 1.33
CA ARG A 46 -7.02 -14.84 0.14
C ARG A 46 -7.99 -14.13 -0.82
N LEU A 47 -7.60 -12.95 -1.30
CA LEU A 47 -8.37 -12.16 -2.26
C LEU A 47 -8.50 -12.87 -3.63
N GLY A 48 -7.45 -13.56 -4.08
CA GLY A 48 -7.47 -14.32 -5.33
C GLY A 48 -7.55 -15.84 -5.14
N ASP A 49 -8.38 -16.31 -4.22
CA ASP A 49 -8.59 -17.76 -3.99
C ASP A 49 -9.14 -18.45 -5.26
N LYS A 50 -9.02 -19.79 -5.32
CA LYS A 50 -9.29 -20.65 -6.51
C LYS A 50 -10.69 -20.52 -7.14
N GLY A 51 -11.61 -19.84 -6.48
CA GLY A 51 -12.94 -19.47 -7.00
C GLY A 51 -12.96 -18.15 -7.79
N PHE A 52 -11.81 -17.64 -8.24
CA PHE A 52 -11.68 -16.45 -9.10
C PHE A 52 -12.20 -16.71 -10.53
N ILE A 53 -13.43 -17.22 -10.60
CA ILE A 53 -14.23 -17.35 -11.81
C ILE A 53 -14.52 -15.93 -12.29
N ASP A 54 -14.26 -15.67 -13.57
CA ASP A 54 -14.46 -14.36 -14.23
C ASP A 54 -13.71 -13.17 -13.62
N LYS A 55 -12.63 -13.44 -12.88
CA LYS A 55 -11.83 -12.42 -12.19
C LYS A 55 -12.66 -11.55 -11.23
N ILE A 56 -13.60 -12.16 -10.50
CA ILE A 56 -14.43 -11.45 -9.53
C ILE A 56 -13.90 -11.70 -8.11
N LEU A 57 -13.62 -10.61 -7.38
CA LEU A 57 -13.31 -10.67 -5.95
C LEU A 57 -14.58 -11.08 -5.19
N GLN A 58 -14.46 -12.14 -4.40
CA GLN A 58 -15.57 -12.67 -3.64
C GLN A 58 -15.95 -11.69 -2.51
N PRO A 59 -17.26 -11.43 -2.25
CA PRO A 59 -17.70 -10.48 -1.23
C PRO A 59 -17.08 -10.74 0.15
N LYS A 60 -17.07 -12.00 0.60
CA LYS A 60 -16.44 -12.41 1.87
C LYS A 60 -14.94 -12.12 1.91
N ALA A 61 -14.24 -12.16 0.78
CA ALA A 61 -12.82 -11.84 0.71
C ALA A 61 -12.57 -10.33 0.77
N MET A 62 -13.42 -9.54 0.10
CA MET A 62 -13.42 -8.08 0.19
C MET A 62 -13.70 -7.60 1.62
N GLU A 63 -14.70 -8.16 2.30
CA GLU A 63 -15.02 -7.86 3.70
C GLU A 63 -13.84 -8.14 4.64
N ARG A 64 -13.21 -9.32 4.53
CA ARG A 64 -11.99 -9.65 5.30
C ARG A 64 -10.88 -8.64 5.04
N ALA A 65 -10.66 -8.27 3.78
CA ALA A 65 -9.65 -7.29 3.42
C ALA A 65 -9.94 -5.91 4.02
N VAL A 66 -11.19 -5.44 3.98
CA VAL A 66 -11.60 -4.18 4.62
C VAL A 66 -11.36 -4.23 6.14
N ILE A 67 -11.69 -5.33 6.81
CA ILE A 67 -11.44 -5.50 8.25
C ILE A 67 -9.94 -5.40 8.57
N VAL A 68 -9.10 -6.06 7.78
CA VAL A 68 -7.64 -5.99 7.94
C VAL A 68 -7.11 -4.58 7.68
N CYS A 69 -7.57 -3.90 6.63
CA CYS A 69 -7.18 -2.53 6.33
C CYS A 69 -7.59 -1.55 7.44
N LYS A 70 -8.78 -1.71 8.04
CA LYS A 70 -9.21 -0.93 9.22
C LYS A 70 -8.23 -1.10 10.38
N LYS A 71 -7.85 -2.34 10.71
CA LYS A 71 -6.85 -2.62 11.76
C LYS A 71 -5.48 -1.99 11.45
N PHE A 72 -5.04 -2.06 10.20
CA PHE A 72 -3.77 -1.46 9.80
C PHE A 72 -3.78 0.07 9.84
N MET A 73 -4.92 0.69 9.51
CA MET A 73 -5.11 2.13 9.66
C MET A 73 -5.15 2.56 11.13
N GLU A 74 -5.73 1.76 12.02
CA GLU A 74 -5.66 1.98 13.47
C GLU A 74 -4.22 1.91 13.99
N LEU A 75 -3.44 0.90 13.55
CA LEU A 75 -2.03 0.80 13.87
C LEU A 75 -1.24 2.00 13.33
N ALA A 76 -1.44 2.39 12.08
CA ALA A 76 -0.79 3.55 11.49
C ALA A 76 -1.06 4.83 12.32
N ARG A 77 -2.31 5.04 12.74
CA ARG A 77 -2.68 6.15 13.64
C ARG A 77 -2.02 6.05 15.01
N ALA A 78 -1.98 4.86 15.61
CA ALA A 78 -1.34 4.64 16.92
C ALA A 78 0.16 4.97 16.89
N TYR A 79 0.83 4.68 15.77
CA TYR A 79 2.23 5.03 15.54
C TYR A 79 2.44 6.48 15.06
N LYS A 80 1.37 7.27 14.96
CA LYS A 80 1.38 8.65 14.44
C LYS A 80 2.01 8.74 13.04
N ALA A 81 1.68 7.79 12.17
CA ALA A 81 2.07 7.84 10.78
C ALA A 81 1.52 9.13 10.14
N GLU A 82 2.41 9.92 9.56
CA GLU A 82 2.08 11.16 8.86
C GLU A 82 1.58 10.88 7.43
N GLU A 83 1.97 9.73 6.89
CA GLU A 83 1.68 9.33 5.52
C GLU A 83 1.37 7.83 5.48
N VAL A 84 0.32 7.46 4.73
CA VAL A 84 -0.04 6.07 4.44
C VAL A 84 -0.03 5.88 2.93
N ILE A 85 0.79 4.96 2.46
CA ILE A 85 0.92 4.61 1.06
C ILE A 85 0.41 3.19 0.89
N ALA A 86 -0.70 3.05 0.17
CA ALA A 86 -1.32 1.76 -0.06
C ALA A 86 -1.40 1.41 -1.53
N VAL A 87 -0.95 0.20 -1.84
CA VAL A 87 -0.95 -0.34 -3.20
C VAL A 87 -1.67 -1.67 -3.25
N ALA A 88 -2.32 -1.95 -4.38
CA ALA A 88 -2.92 -3.24 -4.65
C ALA A 88 -2.35 -3.86 -5.93
N THR A 89 -2.09 -5.16 -5.88
CA THR A 89 -1.38 -5.91 -6.93
C THR A 89 -2.33 -6.82 -7.72
N SER A 90 -1.82 -7.91 -8.30
CA SER A 90 -2.49 -8.79 -9.27
C SER A 90 -3.97 -9.08 -9.02
N ALA A 91 -4.36 -9.62 -7.87
CA ALA A 91 -5.77 -9.97 -7.62
C ALA A 91 -6.73 -8.77 -7.75
N THR A 92 -6.35 -7.60 -7.22
CA THR A 92 -7.20 -6.41 -7.28
C THR A 92 -7.09 -5.71 -8.63
N ARG A 93 -5.88 -5.64 -9.20
CA ARG A 93 -5.64 -5.03 -10.51
C ARG A 93 -6.45 -5.69 -11.61
N ASP A 94 -6.47 -7.02 -11.59
CA ASP A 94 -7.05 -7.85 -12.64
C ASP A 94 -8.55 -8.11 -12.42
N ALA A 95 -9.09 -7.73 -11.25
CA ALA A 95 -10.49 -7.94 -10.91
C ALA A 95 -11.45 -7.04 -11.70
N SER A 96 -12.55 -7.62 -12.20
CA SER A 96 -13.60 -6.90 -12.90
C SER A 96 -14.38 -5.96 -11.97
N ASN A 97 -14.56 -6.35 -10.70
CA ASN A 97 -15.21 -5.56 -9.66
C ASN A 97 -14.22 -4.76 -8.78
N LYS A 98 -13.01 -4.45 -9.28
CA LYS A 98 -12.01 -3.69 -8.50
C LYS A 98 -12.49 -2.33 -8.01
N VAL A 99 -13.28 -1.61 -8.81
CA VAL A 99 -13.79 -0.28 -8.45
C VAL A 99 -14.65 -0.36 -7.19
N GLN A 100 -15.55 -1.36 -7.13
CA GLN A 100 -16.35 -1.64 -5.94
C GLN A 100 -15.47 -1.89 -4.72
N PHE A 101 -14.43 -2.69 -4.85
CA PHE A 101 -13.52 -3.00 -3.75
C PHE A 101 -12.73 -1.78 -3.27
N LEU A 102 -12.18 -0.98 -4.21
CA LEU A 102 -11.45 0.26 -3.88
C LEU A 102 -12.36 1.29 -3.20
N GLU A 103 -13.61 1.41 -3.65
CA GLU A 103 -14.60 2.25 -2.97
C GLU A 103 -14.92 1.77 -1.56
N MET A 104 -15.06 0.46 -1.34
CA MET A 104 -15.26 -0.10 -0.01
C MET A 104 -14.08 0.24 0.91
N LEU A 105 -12.84 0.09 0.44
CA LEU A 105 -11.64 0.46 1.21
C LEU A 105 -11.62 1.96 1.57
N LYS A 106 -11.96 2.82 0.61
CA LYS A 106 -12.04 4.28 0.83
C LYS A 106 -13.13 4.65 1.82
N LYS A 107 -14.35 4.10 1.65
CA LYS A 107 -15.52 4.44 2.48
C LYS A 107 -15.41 3.88 3.89
N GLU A 108 -14.93 2.66 4.02
CA GLU A 108 -14.98 1.94 5.29
C GLU A 108 -13.66 1.96 6.07
N ALA A 109 -12.52 1.85 5.39
CA ALA A 109 -11.20 1.86 6.03
C ALA A 109 -10.53 3.23 6.00
N HIS A 110 -11.15 4.22 5.33
CA HIS A 110 -10.54 5.52 5.04
C HIS A 110 -9.16 5.39 4.37
N LEU A 111 -9.03 4.38 3.51
CA LEU A 111 -7.78 4.01 2.85
C LEU A 111 -7.90 4.26 1.35
N GLU A 112 -7.12 5.20 0.83
CA GLU A 112 -6.96 5.36 -0.61
C GLU A 112 -5.89 4.39 -1.12
N VAL A 113 -6.22 3.63 -2.16
CA VAL A 113 -5.37 2.55 -2.67
C VAL A 113 -5.14 2.74 -4.16
N SER A 114 -3.88 2.70 -4.56
CA SER A 114 -3.48 2.74 -5.97
C SER A 114 -3.22 1.33 -6.50
N THR A 115 -3.79 0.97 -7.65
CA THR A 115 -3.45 -0.28 -8.32
C THR A 115 -2.19 -0.11 -9.16
N ILE A 116 -1.19 -0.96 -8.98
CA ILE A 116 0.10 -0.88 -9.69
C ILE A 116 0.23 -1.98 -10.75
N SER A 117 0.92 -1.68 -11.86
CA SER A 117 1.17 -2.64 -12.95
C SER A 117 2.11 -3.77 -12.48
N GLY A 118 2.12 -4.91 -13.20
CA GLY A 118 3.05 -6.01 -12.87
C GLY A 118 4.53 -5.63 -12.99
N ASN A 119 4.86 -4.72 -13.91
CA ASN A 119 6.22 -4.20 -14.05
C ASN A 119 6.59 -3.30 -12.87
N GLU A 120 5.65 -2.47 -12.40
CA GLU A 120 5.87 -1.62 -11.23
C GLU A 120 5.94 -2.45 -9.94
N GLU A 121 5.16 -3.52 -9.85
CA GLU A 121 5.23 -4.52 -8.78
C GLU A 121 6.61 -5.20 -8.71
N ALA A 122 7.20 -5.52 -9.87
CA ALA A 122 8.56 -6.07 -9.97
C ALA A 122 9.64 -5.02 -9.69
N ARG A 123 9.46 -3.77 -10.16
CA ARG A 123 10.41 -2.67 -9.98
C ARG A 123 10.48 -2.16 -8.55
N LEU A 124 9.33 -2.07 -7.88
CA LEU A 124 9.25 -1.60 -6.49
C LEU A 124 9.79 -2.61 -5.50
N SER A 125 10.08 -3.85 -5.93
CA SER A 125 10.61 -4.92 -5.07
C SER A 125 9.92 -4.98 -3.71
N ILE A 126 8.60 -4.72 -3.65
CA ILE A 126 7.79 -4.87 -2.44
C ILE A 126 7.84 -6.33 -1.95
N TRP A 127 8.32 -7.25 -2.78
CA TRP A 127 8.30 -8.69 -2.57
C TRP A 127 9.50 -9.29 -1.86
N GLU A 128 10.66 -8.62 -1.73
CA GLU A 128 11.82 -9.16 -1.01
C GLU A 128 11.80 -8.91 0.51
N PHE A 129 10.63 -9.02 1.13
CA PHE A 129 10.49 -8.99 2.60
C PHE A 129 11.03 -10.21 3.33
N GLN A 130 11.59 -11.19 2.62
CA GLN A 130 12.01 -12.45 3.24
C GLN A 130 13.51 -12.62 3.48
N THR A 131 14.46 -11.90 2.86
CA THR A 131 15.86 -12.37 2.93
C THR A 131 17.04 -11.38 2.88
N SER A 132 16.90 -10.05 2.73
CA SER A 132 18.12 -9.21 2.70
C SER A 132 18.03 -7.79 3.27
N SER A 133 19.16 -7.38 3.87
CA SER A 133 19.33 -6.30 4.85
C SER A 133 19.38 -4.88 4.29
N SER A 134 18.89 -4.62 3.07
CA SER A 134 19.01 -3.30 2.44
C SER A 134 17.75 -2.91 1.68
N TRP A 135 16.88 -2.13 2.31
CA TRP A 135 15.73 -1.51 1.64
C TRP A 135 16.12 -0.20 0.97
N VAL A 136 15.75 -0.05 -0.30
CA VAL A 136 15.64 1.26 -0.96
C VAL A 136 14.17 1.64 -0.92
N ILE A 137 13.78 2.49 0.06
CA ILE A 137 12.48 3.15 0.03
C ILE A 137 12.58 4.22 -1.05
N LEU A 138 12.15 3.88 -2.27
CA LEU A 138 12.00 4.87 -3.33
C LEU A 138 10.98 5.91 -2.88
N LYS A 139 11.38 7.19 -2.96
CA LYS A 139 10.60 8.34 -2.50
C LYS A 139 9.16 8.29 -3.07
N PRO A 140 8.12 8.48 -2.25
CA PRO A 140 6.73 8.53 -2.71
C PRO A 140 6.47 9.64 -3.74
N SER A 141 7.29 10.69 -3.74
CA SER A 141 7.19 11.81 -4.70
C SER A 141 7.53 11.45 -6.15
N LEU A 142 7.88 10.19 -6.44
CA LEU A 142 8.15 9.68 -7.80
C LEU A 142 7.12 8.64 -8.28
N LEU A 143 6.06 8.37 -7.52
CA LEU A 143 4.98 7.43 -7.89
C LEU A 143 3.89 8.08 -8.76
N ILE A 144 3.98 9.38 -9.03
CA ILE A 144 3.13 10.11 -9.97
C ILE A 144 4.03 10.99 -10.85
N SER A 145 3.96 10.79 -12.17
CA SER A 145 4.81 11.32 -13.28
C SER A 145 6.10 10.52 -13.53
N GLU A 146 6.42 10.03 -14.74
CA GLU A 146 6.01 10.42 -16.11
C GLU A 146 5.70 9.18 -16.98
N GLU A 147 4.60 9.23 -17.73
CA GLU A 147 4.46 8.81 -19.15
C GLU A 147 3.09 9.37 -19.60
N GLY A 148 3.08 10.03 -20.76
CA GLY A 148 2.14 11.11 -21.12
C GLY A 148 0.65 10.76 -21.22
N VAL A 149 -0.18 11.72 -20.82
CA VAL A 149 -1.54 11.92 -21.37
C VAL A 149 -1.64 13.38 -21.84
N PRO A 150 -2.12 13.66 -23.08
CA PRO A 150 -2.05 14.98 -23.68
C PRO A 150 -2.93 16.00 -22.94
N LYS A 151 -2.45 17.24 -22.87
CA LYS A 151 -3.24 18.40 -22.47
C LYS A 151 -4.43 18.54 -23.41
N TYR A 152 -5.65 18.50 -22.87
CA TYR A 152 -6.80 19.08 -23.55
C TYR A 152 -6.99 20.53 -23.11
N ARG A 153 -6.75 21.40 -24.09
CA ARG A 153 -7.08 22.83 -24.22
C ARG A 153 -6.30 23.84 -23.37
#